data_AF-A0A4R6A7H5-F1
#
_entry.id   AF-A0A4R6A7H5-F1
#
_cell.length_a   1.000
_cell.length_b   1.000
_cell.length_c   1.000
_cell.angle_alpha   90.00
_cell.angle_beta   90.00
_cell.angle_gamma   90.00
#
_symmetry.space_group_name_H-M   'P 1'
#
loop_
_entity.id
_entity.type
_entity.pdbx_description
1 polymer ?
#
loop_
_entity_poly.entity_id
_entity_poly.type
_entity_poly.pdbx_seq_one_letter_code
_entity_poly.pdbx_strand_id
1 'polypeptide(L)'
;MRFELFHAPIVPASAAGLTTEELRRYLGVGKNNVALIARRFGIENLHGIYPECIVWRQLFGLAPDNEAAQAALREPLADINWLSIATGVPQSTIRDHLRARRWNYDRGVQLGDRNGTQARRLRRWIPAMIRHRTCGSPLPSFTRIAPHPLNWGSADTHSPSSTTHPPFPAEGAGEEPSEDVFSALFSDAATAPR
;
A
#
# COMPACT_ATOMS: atom_id res chain seq x y z
N MET A 1 4.54 -0.45 -35.08
CA MET A 1 3.58 0.57 -34.59
C MET A 1 3.75 0.68 -33.08
N ARG A 2 3.95 1.89 -32.51
CA ARG A 2 4.29 2.09 -31.07
C ARG A 2 3.09 2.51 -30.20
N PHE A 3 1.92 2.72 -30.80
CA PHE A 3 0.72 3.20 -30.10
C PHE A 3 0.07 2.14 -29.20
N GLU A 4 0.28 0.86 -29.49
CA GLU A 4 -0.21 -0.28 -28.69
C GLU A 4 0.41 -0.34 -27.29
N LEU A 5 1.46 0.46 -27.04
CA LEU A 5 2.14 0.55 -25.76
C LEU A 5 1.49 1.56 -24.80
N PHE A 6 0.42 2.24 -25.20
CA PHE A 6 -0.27 3.20 -24.34
C PHE A 6 -1.65 2.66 -23.98
N HIS A 7 -1.94 2.64 -22.68
CA HIS A 7 -3.27 2.38 -22.18
C HIS A 7 -3.92 3.68 -21.72
N ALA A 8 -5.25 3.76 -21.87
CA ALA A 8 -6.01 4.88 -21.35
C ALA A 8 -5.85 4.93 -19.82
N PRO A 9 -5.51 6.10 -19.24
CA PRO A 9 -5.39 6.23 -17.80
C PRO A 9 -6.76 5.99 -17.14
N ILE A 10 -6.74 5.38 -15.96
CA ILE A 10 -7.96 5.21 -15.17
C ILE A 10 -8.29 6.55 -14.55
N VAL A 11 -9.46 7.08 -14.90
CA VAL A 11 -10.04 8.26 -14.27
C VAL A 11 -10.90 7.76 -13.11
N PRO A 12 -10.55 8.09 -11.86
CA PRO A 12 -11.35 7.69 -10.70
C PRO A 12 -12.76 8.28 -10.78
N ALA A 13 -13.77 7.49 -10.44
CA ALA A 13 -15.14 7.97 -10.31
C ALA A 13 -15.32 8.97 -9.15
N SER A 14 -14.44 8.91 -8.15
CA SER A 14 -14.42 9.81 -7.00
C SER A 14 -13.05 10.47 -6.85
N ALA A 15 -13.03 11.76 -6.50
CA ALA A 15 -11.80 12.47 -6.18
C ALA A 15 -11.04 11.87 -4.98
N ALA A 16 -11.73 11.09 -4.14
CA ALA A 16 -11.12 10.43 -2.98
C ALA A 16 -10.20 9.25 -3.36
N GLY A 17 -10.38 8.64 -4.54
CA GLY A 17 -9.52 7.55 -4.99
C GLY A 17 -10.25 6.50 -5.84
N LEU A 18 -9.62 5.33 -5.94
CA LEU A 18 -10.06 4.23 -6.80
C LEU A 18 -11.07 3.35 -6.08
N THR A 19 -12.19 3.06 -6.73
CA THR A 19 -13.10 1.98 -6.32
C THR A 19 -12.43 0.61 -6.47
N THR A 20 -12.99 -0.43 -5.85
CA THR A 20 -12.51 -1.81 -6.00
C THR A 20 -12.42 -2.26 -7.46
N GLU A 21 -13.38 -1.85 -8.31
CA GLU A 21 -13.40 -2.22 -9.74
C GLU A 21 -12.38 -1.42 -10.57
N GLU A 22 -12.10 -0.18 -10.18
CA GLU A 22 -11.02 0.61 -10.80
C GLU A 22 -9.65 0.08 -10.38
N LEU A 23 -9.48 -0.25 -9.10
CA LEU A 23 -8.25 -0.88 -8.62
C LEU A 23 -8.03 -2.24 -9.28
N ARG A 24 -9.10 -3.02 -9.50
CA ARG A 24 -9.02 -4.28 -10.26
C ARG A 24 -8.48 -4.06 -11.67
N ARG A 25 -9.02 -3.05 -12.38
CA ARG A 25 -8.58 -2.68 -13.73
C ARG A 25 -7.15 -2.16 -13.72
N TYR A 26 -6.79 -1.33 -12.75
CA TYR A 26 -5.47 -0.76 -12.58
C TYR A 26 -4.40 -1.84 -12.40
N LEU A 27 -4.65 -2.79 -11.51
CA LEU A 27 -3.72 -3.90 -11.24
C LEU A 27 -3.73 -4.98 -12.32
N GLY A 28 -4.77 -5.02 -13.17
CA GLY A 28 -4.97 -6.06 -14.17
C GLY A 28 -5.11 -7.44 -13.55
N VAL A 29 -5.92 -7.58 -12.50
CA VAL A 29 -6.13 -8.83 -11.74
C VAL A 29 -7.59 -9.25 -11.68
N GLY A 30 -7.85 -10.50 -11.32
CA GLY A 30 -9.20 -10.98 -11.01
C GLY A 30 -9.80 -10.33 -9.75
N LYS A 31 -11.13 -10.25 -9.67
CA LYS A 31 -11.88 -9.60 -8.58
C LYS A 31 -11.45 -10.07 -7.18
N ASN A 32 -11.26 -11.38 -7.02
CA ASN A 32 -10.90 -11.99 -5.74
C ASN A 32 -9.49 -11.63 -5.25
N ASN A 33 -8.61 -11.18 -6.15
CA ASN A 33 -7.23 -10.84 -5.80
C ASN A 33 -7.08 -9.42 -5.25
N VAL A 34 -8.03 -8.52 -5.50
CA VAL A 34 -7.90 -7.11 -5.10
C VAL A 34 -7.79 -6.98 -3.59
N ALA A 35 -8.69 -7.63 -2.84
CA ALA A 35 -8.66 -7.60 -1.38
C ALA A 35 -7.39 -8.24 -0.80
N LEU A 36 -6.93 -9.35 -1.38
CA LEU A 36 -5.71 -10.04 -0.95
C LEU A 36 -4.47 -9.17 -1.17
N ILE A 37 -4.38 -8.52 -2.34
CA ILE A 37 -3.29 -7.60 -2.67
C ILE A 37 -3.34 -6.39 -1.74
N ALA A 38 -4.50 -5.77 -1.57
CA ALA A 38 -4.66 -4.61 -0.69
C ALA A 38 -4.18 -4.91 0.74
N ARG A 39 -4.64 -6.03 1.33
CA ARG A 39 -4.19 -6.47 2.67
C ARG A 39 -2.68 -6.69 2.72
N ARG A 40 -2.13 -7.38 1.72
CA ARG A 40 -0.70 -7.71 1.67
C ARG A 40 0.20 -6.48 1.61
N PHE A 41 -0.23 -5.45 0.90
CA PHE A 41 0.50 -4.18 0.79
C PHE A 41 0.05 -3.14 1.82
N GLY A 42 -0.83 -3.51 2.77
CA GLY A 42 -1.37 -2.59 3.78
C GLY A 42 -2.04 -1.37 3.18
N ILE A 43 -2.78 -1.58 2.09
CA ILE A 43 -3.61 -0.57 1.47
C ILE A 43 -5.00 -0.71 2.07
N GLU A 44 -5.36 0.27 2.91
CA GLU A 44 -6.66 0.30 3.56
C GLU A 44 -7.77 0.65 2.56
N ASN A 45 -8.92 0.01 2.73
CA ASN A 45 -10.12 0.34 2.00
C ASN A 45 -10.97 1.27 2.88
N LEU A 46 -11.07 2.54 2.48
CA LEU A 46 -11.84 3.57 3.16
C LEU A 46 -13.22 3.64 2.49
N HIS A 47 -14.23 3.02 3.12
CA HIS A 47 -15.63 3.04 2.64
C HIS A 47 -15.82 2.63 1.16
N GLY A 48 -15.09 1.62 0.70
CA GLY A 48 -15.14 1.14 -0.69
C GLY A 48 -14.15 1.82 -1.64
N ILE A 49 -13.31 2.73 -1.13
CA ILE A 49 -12.38 3.54 -1.91
C ILE A 49 -10.94 3.31 -1.43
N TYR A 50 -10.03 3.21 -2.38
CA TYR A 50 -8.60 3.07 -2.19
C TYR A 50 -7.90 4.37 -2.60
N PRO A 51 -7.30 5.14 -1.67
CA PRO A 51 -6.63 6.38 -2.00
C PRO A 51 -5.43 6.16 -2.94
N GLU A 52 -5.39 6.87 -4.06
CA GLU A 52 -4.37 6.69 -5.11
C GLU A 52 -2.95 6.87 -4.57
N CYS A 53 -2.73 7.91 -3.76
CA CYS A 53 -1.43 8.22 -3.17
C CYS A 53 -0.92 7.07 -2.30
N ILE A 54 -1.80 6.42 -1.53
CA ILE A 54 -1.45 5.25 -0.69
C ILE A 54 -1.15 4.06 -1.59
N VAL A 55 -1.95 3.82 -2.63
CA VAL A 55 -1.74 2.71 -3.58
C VAL A 55 -0.36 2.82 -4.23
N TRP A 56 0.00 3.98 -4.79
CA TRP A 56 1.29 4.17 -5.46
C TRP A 56 2.47 4.12 -4.49
N ARG A 57 2.31 4.72 -3.31
CA ARG A 57 3.32 4.68 -2.25
C ARG A 57 3.59 3.25 -1.79
N GLN A 58 2.56 2.44 -1.53
CA GLN A 58 2.74 1.08 -1.02
C GLN A 58 3.23 0.09 -2.09
N LEU A 59 2.78 0.24 -3.33
CA LEU A 59 3.17 -0.69 -4.41
C LEU A 59 4.55 -0.38 -4.99
N PHE A 60 4.86 0.90 -5.17
CA PHE A 60 6.05 1.34 -5.92
C PHE A 60 6.99 2.22 -5.09
N GLY A 61 6.55 2.76 -3.96
CA GLY A 61 7.32 3.75 -3.22
C GLY A 61 7.47 5.05 -4.01
N LEU A 62 6.44 5.45 -4.77
CA LEU A 62 6.45 6.62 -5.63
C LEU A 62 5.26 7.54 -5.34
N ALA A 63 5.46 8.84 -5.58
CA ALA A 63 4.40 9.82 -5.73
C ALA A 63 4.64 10.69 -6.97
N PRO A 64 3.56 11.17 -7.63
CA PRO A 64 3.69 12.10 -8.74
C PRO A 64 3.98 13.52 -8.23
N ASP A 65 4.90 14.23 -8.89
CA ASP A 65 5.21 15.62 -8.56
C ASP A 65 4.33 16.61 -9.35
N ASN A 66 3.76 16.16 -10.47
CA ASN A 66 2.94 16.96 -11.35
C ASN A 66 1.79 16.14 -11.95
N GLU A 67 0.84 16.84 -12.58
CA GLU A 67 -0.35 16.23 -13.18
C GLU A 67 0.00 15.22 -14.29
N ALA A 68 1.05 15.48 -15.07
CA ALA A 68 1.51 14.56 -16.10
C ALA A 68 2.03 13.23 -15.50
N ALA A 69 2.76 13.29 -14.39
CA ALA A 69 3.21 12.11 -13.65
C ALA A 69 2.03 11.38 -13.00
N GLN A 70 1.04 12.12 -12.50
CA GLN A 70 -0.18 11.53 -11.97
C GLN A 70 -0.94 10.76 -13.06
N ALA A 71 -1.12 11.36 -14.24
CA ALA A 71 -1.73 10.70 -15.38
C ALA A 71 -0.94 9.44 -15.81
N ALA A 72 0.38 9.50 -15.78
CA ALA A 72 1.24 8.36 -16.08
C ALA A 72 1.12 7.22 -15.05
N LEU A 73 0.93 7.54 -13.76
CA LEU A 73 0.69 6.55 -12.70
C LEU A 73 -0.74 6.01 -12.67
N ARG A 74 -1.70 6.70 -13.29
CA ARG A 74 -3.08 6.20 -13.46
C ARG A 74 -3.21 5.19 -14.59
N GLU A 75 -2.19 5.04 -15.43
CA GLU A 75 -2.19 4.04 -16.49
C GLU A 75 -2.24 2.62 -15.91
N PRO A 76 -3.12 1.74 -16.42
CA PRO A 76 -3.15 0.34 -16.02
C PRO A 76 -1.77 -0.31 -16.06
N LEU A 77 -1.45 -1.09 -15.03
CA LEU A 77 -0.15 -1.72 -14.93
C LEU A 77 0.02 -2.79 -15.99
N ALA A 78 1.19 -2.76 -16.64
CA ALA A 78 1.55 -3.72 -17.67
C ALA A 78 1.82 -5.10 -17.08
N ASP A 79 1.41 -6.14 -17.80
CA ASP A 79 1.80 -7.52 -17.51
C ASP A 79 3.09 -7.92 -18.26
N ILE A 80 3.50 -9.17 -18.08
CA ILE A 80 4.72 -9.68 -18.71
C ILE A 80 4.57 -9.83 -20.23
N ASN A 81 3.35 -9.99 -20.74
CA ASN A 81 3.10 -10.10 -22.16
C ASN A 81 3.31 -8.75 -22.83
N TRP A 82 2.69 -7.71 -22.28
CA TRP A 82 2.93 -6.34 -22.68
C TRP A 82 4.42 -5.98 -22.61
N LEU A 83 5.10 -6.34 -21.52
CA LEU A 83 6.54 -6.06 -21.36
C LEU A 83 7.38 -6.73 -22.44
N SER A 84 7.06 -7.98 -22.78
CA SER A 84 7.74 -8.75 -23.81
C SER A 84 7.61 -8.06 -25.18
N ILE A 85 6.42 -7.55 -25.50
CA ILE A 85 6.16 -6.79 -26.73
C ILE A 85 6.92 -5.45 -26.70
N ALA A 86 6.86 -4.74 -25.57
CA ALA A 86 7.47 -3.42 -25.42
C ALA A 86 9.01 -3.43 -25.51
N THR A 87 9.66 -4.47 -24.97
CA THR A 87 11.13 -4.58 -24.98
C THR A 87 11.66 -5.46 -26.10
N GLY A 88 10.80 -6.21 -26.80
CA GLY A 88 11.21 -7.24 -27.77
C GLY A 88 11.91 -8.46 -27.16
N VAL A 89 11.83 -8.64 -25.84
CA VAL A 89 12.51 -9.73 -25.12
C VAL A 89 11.51 -10.84 -24.82
N PRO A 90 11.79 -12.11 -25.12
CA PRO A 90 10.87 -13.22 -24.81
C PRO A 90 10.56 -13.34 -23.32
N GLN A 91 9.33 -13.71 -22.97
CA GLN A 91 8.89 -13.80 -21.57
C GLN A 91 9.74 -14.78 -20.72
N SER A 92 10.24 -15.87 -21.30
CA SER A 92 11.15 -16.81 -20.61
C SER A 92 12.44 -16.10 -20.20
N THR A 93 13.09 -15.42 -21.13
CA THR A 93 14.30 -14.62 -20.92
C THR A 93 14.07 -13.53 -19.88
N ILE A 94 12.92 -12.84 -19.91
CA ILE A 94 12.56 -11.84 -18.88
C ILE A 94 12.52 -12.51 -17.49
N ARG A 95 11.85 -13.64 -17.35
CA ARG A 95 11.76 -14.37 -16.06
C ARG A 95 13.13 -14.80 -15.57
N ASP A 96 13.97 -15.30 -16.46
CA ASP A 96 15.31 -15.75 -16.11
C ASP A 96 16.23 -14.59 -15.73
N HIS A 97 16.16 -13.46 -16.45
CA HIS A 97 16.90 -12.24 -16.10
C HIS A 97 16.44 -11.67 -14.74
N LEU A 98 15.14 -11.70 -14.44
CA LEU A 98 14.63 -11.28 -13.13
C LEU A 98 15.13 -12.20 -12.00
N ARG A 99 15.19 -13.51 -12.24
CA ARG A 99 15.76 -14.49 -11.28
C ARG A 99 17.25 -14.28 -11.07
N ALA A 100 18.00 -14.12 -12.15
CA ALA A 100 19.44 -13.89 -12.14
C ALA A 100 19.85 -12.45 -11.73
N ARG A 101 18.88 -11.57 -11.47
CA ARG A 101 19.09 -10.13 -11.18
C ARG A 101 19.85 -9.38 -12.29
N ARG A 102 19.76 -9.85 -13.54
CA ARG A 102 20.37 -9.25 -14.75
C ARG A 102 19.36 -8.44 -15.57
N TRP A 103 18.19 -8.14 -14.99
CA TRP A 103 17.16 -7.37 -15.67
C TRP A 103 17.51 -5.88 -15.69
N ASN A 104 17.60 -5.31 -16.89
CA ASN A 104 18.07 -3.94 -17.13
C ASN A 104 16.99 -2.86 -16.96
N TYR A 105 15.72 -3.26 -16.90
CA TYR A 105 14.59 -2.35 -16.72
C TYR A 105 14.10 -2.39 -15.26
N ASP A 106 13.05 -1.63 -14.98
CA ASP A 106 12.36 -1.72 -13.69
C ASP A 106 11.96 -3.18 -13.39
N ARG A 107 12.14 -3.59 -12.13
CA ARG A 107 11.88 -4.97 -11.72
C ARG A 107 10.39 -5.28 -11.63
N GLY A 108 9.53 -4.26 -11.58
CA GLY A 108 8.09 -4.41 -11.39
C GLY A 108 7.72 -4.85 -9.98
N VAL A 109 6.46 -4.65 -9.64
CA VAL A 109 5.87 -5.08 -8.36
C VAL A 109 5.34 -6.50 -8.49
N GLN A 110 5.63 -7.35 -7.49
CA GLN A 110 5.09 -8.71 -7.43
C GLN A 110 3.77 -8.69 -6.65
N LEU A 111 2.63 -8.69 -7.34
CA LEU A 111 1.32 -8.64 -6.67
C LEU A 111 0.90 -9.96 -6.02
N GLY A 112 1.32 -11.09 -6.59
CA GLY A 112 1.07 -12.43 -6.04
C GLY A 112 2.06 -12.83 -4.94
N ASP A 113 1.81 -13.96 -4.29
CA ASP A 113 2.57 -14.40 -3.13
C ASP A 113 4.08 -14.49 -3.34
N ARG A 114 4.83 -14.11 -2.30
CA ARG A 114 6.30 -14.16 -2.29
C ARG A 114 6.83 -15.57 -2.03
N ASN A 115 6.07 -16.36 -1.25
CA ASN A 115 6.50 -17.63 -0.66
C ASN A 115 5.79 -18.85 -1.26
N GLY A 116 4.79 -18.65 -2.13
CA GLY A 116 4.12 -19.74 -2.81
C GLY A 116 5.02 -20.39 -3.87
N THR A 117 4.95 -21.72 -3.96
CA THR A 117 5.52 -22.53 -5.07
C THR A 117 4.87 -22.21 -6.42
N GLN A 118 3.71 -21.54 -6.43
CA GLN A 118 3.09 -21.06 -7.66
C GLN A 118 3.92 -19.95 -8.30
N ALA A 119 4.16 -20.12 -9.60
CA ALA A 119 4.95 -19.21 -10.41
C ALA A 119 4.53 -17.75 -10.19
N ARG A 120 5.54 -16.88 -10.03
CA ARG A 120 5.46 -15.42 -9.86
C ARG A 120 4.83 -14.69 -11.06
N ARG A 121 3.62 -15.09 -11.46
CA ARG A 121 2.92 -14.68 -12.70
C ARG A 121 2.25 -13.31 -12.57
N LEU A 122 1.92 -12.89 -11.36
CA LEU A 122 1.26 -11.61 -11.06
C LEU A 122 2.26 -10.46 -10.87
N ARG A 123 3.34 -10.43 -11.67
CA ARG A 123 4.23 -9.27 -11.70
C ARG A 123 3.66 -8.21 -12.61
N ARG A 124 3.78 -6.94 -12.18
CA ARG A 124 3.24 -5.79 -12.87
C ARG A 124 4.26 -4.66 -12.95
N TRP A 125 4.23 -3.90 -14.03
CA TRP A 125 5.18 -2.81 -14.31
C TRP A 125 4.45 -1.50 -14.59
N ILE A 126 5.11 -0.39 -14.29
CA ILE A 126 4.65 0.95 -14.68
C ILE A 126 5.01 1.16 -16.15
N PRO A 127 4.03 1.27 -17.07
CA PRO A 127 4.30 1.37 -18.51
C PRO A 127 5.19 2.57 -18.87
N ALA A 128 4.98 3.72 -18.23
CA ALA A 128 5.75 4.94 -18.46
C ALA A 128 7.26 4.75 -18.23
N MET A 129 7.66 3.98 -17.21
CA MET A 129 9.08 3.70 -16.94
C MET A 129 9.72 2.83 -18.02
N ILE A 130 8.97 1.86 -18.55
CA ILE A 130 9.44 0.99 -19.63
C ILE A 130 9.55 1.79 -20.93
N ARG A 131 8.52 2.57 -21.28
CA ARG A 131 8.53 3.42 -22.49
C ARG A 131 9.63 4.46 -22.49
N HIS A 132 9.96 5.05 -21.34
CA HIS A 132 11.10 5.95 -21.23
C HIS A 132 12.39 5.25 -21.67
N ARG A 133 12.62 4.02 -21.20
CA ARG A 133 13.82 3.24 -21.51
C ARG A 133 13.83 2.68 -22.93
N THR A 134 12.69 2.24 -23.46
CA THR A 134 12.62 1.59 -24.78
C THR A 134 12.44 2.56 -25.93
N CYS A 135 11.66 3.62 -25.73
CA CYS A 135 11.25 4.56 -26.77
C CYS A 135 11.85 5.97 -26.57
N GLY A 136 12.55 6.23 -25.46
CA GLY A 136 13.07 7.56 -25.16
C GLY A 136 11.99 8.59 -24.80
N SER A 137 10.78 8.16 -24.42
CA SER A 137 9.73 9.09 -23.98
C SER A 137 10.20 9.87 -22.74
N PRO A 138 9.79 11.14 -22.55
CA PRO A 138 10.17 11.88 -21.35
C PRO A 138 9.74 11.11 -20.09
N LEU A 139 10.66 10.96 -19.14
CA LEU A 139 10.34 10.31 -17.87
C LEU A 139 9.46 11.26 -17.05
N PRO A 140 8.28 10.82 -16.59
CA PRO A 140 7.48 11.66 -15.71
C PRO A 140 8.20 11.89 -14.37
N SER A 141 7.98 13.05 -13.76
CA SER A 141 8.59 13.43 -12.49
C SER A 141 7.96 12.65 -11.33
N PHE A 142 8.71 11.67 -10.82
CA PHE A 142 8.31 10.87 -9.67
C PHE A 142 9.25 11.11 -8.49
N THR A 143 8.68 11.40 -7.33
CA THR A 143 9.41 11.39 -6.05
C THR A 143 9.34 10.02 -5.41
N ARG A 144 10.49 9.53 -4.89
CA ARG A 144 10.53 8.30 -4.10
C ARG A 144 10.08 8.56 -2.67
N ILE A 145 9.14 7.76 -2.21
CA ILE A 145 8.58 7.84 -0.86
C ILE A 145 8.65 6.46 -0.21
N ALA A 146 9.09 6.41 1.04
CA ALA A 146 9.11 5.17 1.81
C ALA A 146 7.68 4.63 2.01
N PRO A 147 7.42 3.33 1.76
CA PRO A 147 6.16 2.67 2.10
C PRO A 147 5.76 2.91 3.55
N HIS A 148 4.45 2.96 3.84
CA HIS A 148 4.00 3.11 5.22
C HIS A 148 4.19 1.76 5.95
N PRO A 149 4.69 1.76 7.20
CA PRO A 149 4.85 0.52 7.96
C PRO A 149 3.50 -0.22 8.04
N LEU A 150 3.52 -1.51 7.71
CA LEU A 150 2.34 -2.35 7.79
C LEU A 150 2.03 -2.58 9.27
N ASN A 151 0.92 -2.05 9.78
CA ASN A 151 0.48 -2.33 11.14
C ASN A 151 -0.17 -3.72 11.18
N TRP A 152 0.64 -4.77 11.33
CA TRP A 152 0.17 -6.16 11.47
C TRP A 152 -0.46 -6.47 12.84
N GLY A 153 -0.72 -5.46 13.68
CA GLY A 153 -0.95 -5.62 15.12
C GLY A 153 -2.36 -5.31 15.65
N SER A 154 -3.45 -5.48 14.88
CA SER A 154 -4.80 -5.21 15.44
C SER A 154 -5.91 -6.14 14.93
N ALA A 155 -5.57 -7.32 14.44
CA ALA A 155 -6.52 -8.41 14.27
C ALA A 155 -6.01 -9.57 15.14
N ASP A 156 -6.80 -9.96 16.13
CA ASP A 156 -6.56 -11.01 17.13
C ASP A 156 -5.97 -10.53 18.49
N THR A 157 -6.75 -9.73 19.20
CA THR A 157 -6.79 -9.81 20.67
C THR A 157 -8.23 -9.80 21.15
N HIS A 158 -9.00 -10.80 20.70
CA HIS A 158 -10.01 -11.37 21.59
C HIS A 158 -9.27 -12.32 22.53
N SER A 159 -8.69 -11.76 23.60
CA SER A 159 -8.27 -12.56 24.74
C SER A 159 -9.52 -13.17 25.38
N PRO A 160 -9.66 -14.50 25.44
CA PRO A 160 -10.64 -15.09 26.34
C PRO A 160 -10.18 -14.77 27.77
N SER A 161 -11.06 -14.12 28.50
CA SER A 161 -10.99 -13.90 29.94
C SER A 161 -10.46 -15.14 30.66
N SER A 162 -9.20 -15.08 31.10
CA SER A 162 -8.61 -16.04 32.02
C SER A 162 -8.43 -15.32 33.34
N THR A 163 -9.41 -15.50 34.23
CA THR A 163 -9.30 -15.21 35.65
C THR A 163 -8.00 -15.81 36.17
N THR A 164 -7.02 -14.98 36.48
CA THR A 164 -5.87 -15.35 37.31
C THR A 164 -5.79 -14.32 38.41
N HIS A 165 -6.32 -14.69 39.57
CA HIS A 165 -6.12 -13.98 40.82
C HIS A 165 -4.61 -13.82 41.07
N PRO A 166 -4.11 -12.63 41.42
CA PRO A 166 -2.82 -12.51 42.06
C PRO A 166 -2.92 -13.04 43.52
N PRO A 167 -1.88 -13.70 44.05
CA PRO A 167 -1.87 -14.11 45.45
C PRO A 167 -1.77 -12.85 46.32
N PHE A 168 -2.73 -12.70 47.23
CA PHE A 168 -2.67 -11.76 48.33
C PHE A 168 -1.39 -11.98 49.17
N PRO A 169 -0.63 -10.92 49.50
CA PRO A 169 0.06 -10.85 50.78
C PRO A 169 -0.90 -10.27 51.82
N ALA A 170 -1.07 -11.00 52.92
CA ALA A 170 -1.86 -10.58 54.07
C ALA A 170 -1.08 -9.60 54.97
N GLU A 171 -1.86 -8.65 55.50
CA GLU A 171 -1.71 -7.97 56.80
C GLU A 171 -0.70 -6.83 56.97
N GLY A 172 -1.27 -5.64 57.25
CA GLY A 172 -0.60 -4.48 57.83
C GLY A 172 -1.51 -3.27 57.76
N ALA A 173 -2.26 -3.00 58.84
CA ALA A 173 -3.19 -1.90 58.99
C ALA A 173 -2.56 -0.51 58.77
N GLY A 174 -3.31 0.42 58.18
CA GLY A 174 -3.04 1.86 58.27
C GLY A 174 -3.42 2.68 57.03
N GLU A 175 -4.36 3.60 57.23
CA GLU A 175 -4.53 4.88 56.51
C GLU A 175 -5.18 4.89 55.11
N GLU A 176 -6.46 5.27 55.08
CA GLU A 176 -7.03 6.15 54.04
C GLU A 176 -6.24 7.49 54.02
N PRO A 177 -6.08 8.17 52.86
CA PRO A 177 -7.19 8.55 51.98
C PRO A 177 -6.95 8.37 50.48
N SER A 178 -8.01 7.96 49.79
CA SER A 178 -8.18 8.21 48.36
C SER A 178 -8.42 9.70 48.13
N GLU A 179 -7.35 10.47 47.94
CA GLU A 179 -7.46 11.80 47.32
C GLU A 179 -7.67 11.62 45.81
N ASP A 180 -8.94 11.76 45.44
CA ASP A 180 -9.42 11.93 44.08
C ASP A 180 -8.58 12.97 43.33
N VAL A 181 -7.73 12.49 42.43
CA VAL A 181 -6.95 13.30 41.48
C VAL A 181 -7.86 14.23 40.66
N PHE A 182 -9.13 13.88 40.52
CA PHE A 182 -10.16 14.67 39.84
C PHE A 182 -10.67 15.87 40.66
N SER A 183 -10.56 15.86 41.99
CA SER A 183 -10.98 16.97 42.85
C SER A 183 -9.99 18.14 42.86
N ALA A 184 -8.71 17.87 42.54
CA ALA A 184 -7.68 18.90 42.44
C ALA A 184 -7.82 19.78 41.19
N LEU A 185 -8.48 19.31 40.14
CA LEU A 185 -8.65 20.04 38.87
C LEU A 185 -9.77 21.10 38.91
N PHE A 186 -10.70 21.02 39.87
CA PHE A 186 -11.84 21.94 39.96
C PHE A 186 -11.77 22.93 41.13
N SER A 187 -10.70 22.90 41.93
CA SER A 187 -10.56 23.78 43.10
C SER A 187 -9.85 25.12 42.81
N ASP A 188 -9.38 25.36 41.58
CA ASP A 188 -8.66 26.59 41.21
C ASP A 188 -9.57 27.65 40.53
N ALA A 189 -10.83 27.73 40.96
CA ALA A 189 -11.78 28.73 40.49
C ALA A 189 -12.45 29.49 41.65
N ALA A 190 -11.66 29.92 42.63
CA ALA A 190 -12.14 30.88 43.64
C ALA A 190 -11.03 31.62 44.38
N THR A 191 -10.24 32.48 43.72
CA THR A 191 -9.70 33.68 44.38
C THR A 191 -9.37 34.78 43.36
N ALA A 192 -10.27 35.75 43.22
CA ALA A 192 -9.89 37.09 42.76
C ALA A 192 -10.55 38.12 43.70
N PRO A 193 -9.78 38.91 44.44
CA PRO A 193 -10.33 39.98 45.26
C PRO A 193 -10.47 41.26 44.44
N ARG A 194 -11.67 41.85 44.44
CA ARG A 194 -11.91 43.28 44.68
C ARG A 194 -13.40 43.58 44.71
#